data_AF-X1IJF0-F1
#
_entry.id   AF-X1IJF0-F1
#
_cell.length_a   1.000
_cell.length_b   1.000
_cell.length_c   1.000
_cell.angle_alpha   90.00
_cell.angle_beta   90.00
_cell.angle_gamma   90.00
#
_symmetry.space_group_name_H-M   'P 1'
#
loop_
_entity.id
_entity.type
_entity.pdbx_description
1 polymer ?
#
loop_
_entity_poly.entity_id
_entity_poly.type
_entity_poly.pdbx_seq_one_letter_code
_entity_poly.pdbx_strand_id
1 'polypeptide(L)'
;MKIKCPLCGFENEEGSKFCKNCNEPLVKFKTPNAIENPYIKIEEEDQPFELISDEEVKAKNKIEKERKMRTCGNCGISLSEGVTKCPECGKIVCKNC
;
A
#
# COMPACT_ATOMS: atom_id res chain seq x y z
N MET A 1 7.07 -34.88 0.68
CA MET A 1 8.36 -34.33 0.25
C MET A 1 8.63 -33.03 0.99
N LYS A 2 9.76 -32.36 0.76
CA LYS A 2 10.09 -31.07 1.40
C LYS A 2 10.52 -30.06 0.33
N ILE A 3 10.22 -28.78 0.53
CA ILE A 3 10.56 -27.69 -0.39
C ILE A 3 11.47 -26.68 0.31
N LYS A 4 12.59 -26.35 -0.31
CA LYS A 4 13.48 -25.30 0.19
C LYS A 4 12.96 -23.93 -0.21
N CYS A 5 12.96 -23.00 0.72
CA CYS A 5 12.65 -21.61 0.45
C CYS A 5 13.69 -21.04 -0.53
N PRO A 6 13.27 -20.42 -1.65
CA PRO A 6 14.21 -19.84 -2.62
C PRO A 6 14.92 -18.60 -2.07
N LEU A 7 14.34 -17.93 -1.06
CA LEU A 7 14.89 -16.71 -0.48
C LEU A 7 15.90 -17.01 0.64
N CYS A 8 15.55 -17.86 1.61
CA CYS A 8 16.38 -18.09 2.80
C CYS A 8 16.93 -19.51 2.93
N GLY A 9 16.62 -20.42 2.00
CA GLY A 9 17.10 -21.81 2.01
C GLY A 9 16.45 -22.74 3.03
N PHE A 10 15.58 -22.22 3.91
CA PHE A 10 14.91 -23.01 4.94
C PHE A 10 14.06 -24.14 4.34
N GLU A 11 14.11 -25.32 4.94
CA GLU A 11 13.39 -26.50 4.48
C GLU A 11 11.95 -26.52 5.04
N ASN A 12 10.96 -26.36 4.17
CA ASN A 12 9.54 -26.34 4.53
C ASN A 12 8.86 -27.65 4.12
N GLU A 13 7.73 -27.94 4.77
CA GLU A 13 6.87 -29.07 4.40
C GLU A 13 6.22 -28.80 3.04
N GLU A 14 6.10 -29.86 2.23
CA GLU A 14 5.37 -29.79 0.97
C GLU A 14 3.91 -29.33 1.19
N GLY A 15 3.45 -28.39 0.36
CA GLY A 15 2.15 -27.73 0.53
C GLY A 15 2.16 -26.47 1.40
N SER A 16 3.29 -26.13 2.04
CA SER A 16 3.43 -24.84 2.73
C SER A 16 3.25 -23.68 1.75
N LYS A 17 2.30 -22.77 2.04
CA LYS A 17 2.05 -21.58 1.20
C LYS A 17 3.15 -20.52 1.36
N PHE A 18 3.67 -20.39 2.58
CA PHE A 18 4.70 -19.42 2.95
C PHE A 18 5.84 -20.10 3.72
N CYS A 19 7.02 -19.51 3.69
CA CYS A 19 8.17 -20.00 4.43
C CYS A 19 7.99 -19.76 5.94
N LYS A 20 8.13 -20.82 6.76
CA LYS A 20 8.02 -20.72 8.23
C LYS A 20 9.12 -19.86 8.88
N ASN A 21 10.21 -19.57 8.17
CA ASN A 21 11.35 -18.80 8.68
C ASN A 21 11.35 -17.32 8.23
N CYS A 22 11.03 -17.06 6.95
CA CYS A 22 11.12 -15.70 6.38
C CYS A 22 9.82 -15.17 5.77
N ASN A 23 8.73 -15.96 5.82
CA ASN A 23 7.41 -15.65 5.25
C ASN A 23 7.34 -15.45 3.73
N GLU A 24 8.41 -15.76 2.98
CA GLU A 24 8.37 -15.75 1.51
C GLU A 24 7.32 -16.75 0.98
N PRO A 25 6.44 -16.35 0.03
CA PRO A 25 5.53 -17.27 -0.63
C PRO A 25 6.29 -18.37 -1.38
N LEU A 26 5.99 -19.62 -1.07
CA LEU A 26 6.61 -20.79 -1.70
C LEU A 26 5.82 -21.29 -2.91
N VAL A 27 4.57 -20.83 -3.04
CA VAL A 27 3.71 -21.11 -4.17
C VAL A 27 3.66 -19.90 -5.08
N LYS A 28 4.09 -20.07 -6.33
CA LYS A 28 3.81 -19.10 -7.39
C LYS A 28 2.38 -19.37 -7.86
N PHE A 29 1.44 -18.52 -7.45
CA PHE A 29 0.14 -18.52 -8.09
C PHE A 29 0.38 -18.15 -9.55
N LYS A 30 0.11 -19.09 -10.47
CA LYS A 30 -0.15 -18.69 -11.85
C LYS A 30 -1.45 -17.92 -11.78
N THR A 31 -1.38 -16.60 -11.63
CA THR A 31 -2.51 -15.77 -12.00
C THR A 31 -2.66 -15.98 -13.52
N PRO A 32 -3.77 -16.52 -14.04
CA PRO A 32 -4.26 -15.91 -15.27
C PRO A 32 -4.36 -14.43 -14.94
N ASN A 33 -3.83 -13.57 -15.81
CA ASN A 33 -3.87 -12.11 -15.68
C ASN A 33 -5.01 -11.63 -14.78
N ALA A 34 -4.70 -10.80 -13.80
CA ALA A 34 -5.62 -10.31 -12.78
C ALA A 34 -6.89 -9.66 -13.38
N ILE A 35 -7.87 -10.46 -13.76
CA ILE A 35 -9.23 -10.06 -14.13
C ILE A 35 -10.15 -11.25 -13.85
N GLU A 36 -10.29 -11.65 -12.59
CA GLU A 36 -11.36 -12.59 -12.20
C GLU A 36 -11.56 -12.53 -10.67
N ASN A 37 -11.67 -11.31 -10.14
CA ASN A 37 -12.31 -11.15 -8.84
C ASN A 37 -13.80 -10.87 -9.09
N PRO A 38 -14.73 -11.74 -8.65
CA PRO A 38 -16.17 -11.57 -8.83
C PRO A 38 -16.75 -10.30 -8.19
N TYR A 39 -15.98 -9.59 -7.37
CA TYR A 39 -16.38 -8.35 -6.70
C TYR A 39 -15.67 -7.09 -7.21
N ILE A 40 -14.82 -7.18 -8.24
CA ILE A 40 -14.42 -5.96 -8.95
C ILE A 40 -15.58 -5.60 -9.86
N LYS A 41 -16.44 -4.69 -9.42
CA LYS A 41 -17.30 -3.94 -10.34
C LYS A 41 -16.38 -3.00 -11.11
N ILE A 42 -15.87 -3.46 -12.25
CA ILE A 42 -15.44 -2.54 -13.30
C ILE A 42 -16.75 -2.09 -13.92
N GLU A 43 -17.29 -0.98 -13.45
CA GLU A 43 -18.29 -0.25 -14.22
C GLU A 43 -17.53 0.36 -15.39
N GLU A 44 -17.50 -0.39 -16.49
CA GLU A 44 -17.33 0.18 -17.83
C GLU A 44 -18.57 1.04 -18.08
N GLU A 45 -18.51 2.30 -17.68
CA GLU A 45 -19.42 3.30 -18.20
C GLU A 45 -18.58 4.49 -18.62
N ASP A 46 -18.72 4.84 -19.91
CA ASP A 46 -18.07 5.93 -20.60
C ASP A 46 -18.27 7.27 -19.87
N GLN A 47 -17.45 7.56 -18.86
CA GLN A 47 -17.26 8.93 -18.42
C GLN A 47 -16.06 9.48 -19.18
N PRO A 48 -16.26 10.41 -20.12
CA PRO A 48 -15.18 11.13 -20.77
C PRO A 48 -14.27 11.69 -19.68
N PHE A 49 -12.98 11.38 -19.76
CA PHE A 49 -11.96 12.14 -19.04
C PHE A 49 -11.97 13.54 -19.65
N GLU A 50 -12.74 14.45 -19.06
CA GLU A 50 -12.66 15.85 -19.43
C GLU A 50 -11.25 16.33 -19.11
N LEU A 51 -10.49 16.54 -20.17
CA LEU A 51 -9.21 17.23 -20.14
C LEU A 51 -9.54 18.67 -19.71
N ILE A 52 -9.50 18.95 -18.42
CA ILE A 52 -9.72 20.30 -17.93
C ILE A 52 -8.59 21.16 -18.50
N SER A 53 -8.95 22.02 -19.45
CA SER A 53 -8.06 22.98 -20.08
C SER A 53 -7.52 23.99 -19.06
N ASP A 54 -6.30 24.46 -19.31
CA ASP A 54 -5.43 25.26 -18.42
C ASP A 54 -5.99 26.61 -17.89
N GLU A 55 -7.26 26.95 -18.13
CA GLU A 55 -7.88 28.21 -17.71
C GLU A 55 -8.55 28.17 -16.32
N GLU A 56 -8.84 27.00 -15.75
CA GLU A 56 -9.44 26.87 -14.40
C GLU A 56 -8.41 26.92 -13.25
N VAL A 57 -7.16 27.30 -13.51
CA VAL A 57 -6.10 27.43 -12.47
C VAL A 57 -6.25 28.73 -11.64
N LYS A 58 -7.13 29.65 -12.02
CA LYS A 58 -7.32 30.94 -11.31
C LYS A 58 -8.75 31.15 -10.82
N ALA A 59 -9.11 30.61 -9.65
CA ALA A 59 -9.97 31.30 -8.65
C ALA A 59 -10.45 30.44 -7.47
N LYS A 60 -9.60 29.67 -6.76
CA LYS A 60 -9.92 29.22 -5.38
C LYS A 60 -8.73 29.23 -4.42
N ASN A 61 -7.93 30.29 -4.46
CA ASN A 61 -7.03 30.63 -3.36
C ASN A 61 -7.81 31.32 -2.24
N LYS A 62 -8.34 30.55 -1.29
CA LYS A 62 -8.42 31.00 0.11
C LYS A 62 -8.54 29.79 1.06
N ILE A 63 -7.47 29.61 1.84
CA ILE A 63 -7.26 28.60 2.90
C ILE A 63 -6.68 27.27 2.39
N GLU A 64 -5.54 27.35 1.69
CA GLU A 64 -4.50 26.32 1.83
C GLU A 64 -3.92 26.44 3.25
N LYS A 65 -4.61 25.86 4.24
CA LYS A 65 -3.96 25.61 5.53
C LYS A 65 -2.94 24.51 5.25
N GLU A 66 -1.67 24.91 5.08
CA GLU A 66 -0.51 24.04 4.95
C GLU A 66 -0.72 22.78 5.80
N ARG A 67 -1.04 21.66 5.15
CA ARG A 67 -1.17 20.38 5.83
C ARG A 67 0.23 20.04 6.33
N LYS A 68 0.52 20.36 7.59
CA LYS A 68 1.79 20.05 8.25
C LYS A 68 1.94 18.52 8.33
N MET A 69 2.49 17.96 7.27
CA MET A 69 2.81 16.55 7.19
C MET A 69 4.02 16.32 8.09
N ARG A 70 3.88 15.44 9.08
CA ARG A 70 4.96 15.13 10.02
C ARG A 70 5.57 13.81 9.65
N THR A 71 6.86 13.65 9.91
CA THR A 71 7.57 12.41 9.61
C THR A 71 7.66 11.53 10.85
N CYS A 72 7.53 10.22 10.70
CA CYS A 72 7.81 9.30 11.79
C CYS A 72 9.30 9.32 12.12
N GLY A 73 9.67 9.76 13.33
CA GLY A 73 11.07 9.76 13.77
C GLY A 73 11.72 8.39 13.93
N ASN A 74 10.98 7.29 13.72
CA ASN A 74 11.51 5.93 13.77
C ASN A 74 11.76 5.30 12.40
N CYS A 75 10.86 5.50 11.44
CA CYS A 75 10.96 4.87 10.12
C CYS A 75 10.99 5.86 8.95
N GLY A 76 10.75 7.15 9.17
CA GLY A 76 10.86 8.16 8.12
C GLY A 76 9.63 8.32 7.22
N ILE A 77 8.52 7.61 7.46
CA ILE A 77 7.32 7.80 6.64
C ILE A 77 6.58 9.11 6.99
N SER A 78 6.02 9.74 5.98
CA SER A 78 5.10 10.87 6.10
C SER A 78 3.77 10.43 6.73
N LEU A 79 3.39 11.09 7.81
CA LEU A 79 2.17 10.81 8.56
C LEU A 79 1.17 11.94 8.34
N SER A 80 -0.08 11.54 8.13
CA SER A 80 -1.22 12.45 8.11
C SER A 80 -1.55 13.00 9.50
N GLU A 81 -2.36 14.05 9.51
CA GLU A 81 -2.85 14.68 10.74
C GLU A 81 -3.63 13.66 11.58
N GLY A 82 -3.41 13.65 12.90
CA GLY A 82 -4.17 12.81 13.83
C GLY A 82 -3.61 11.40 14.12
N VAL A 83 -2.68 10.87 13.32
CA VAL A 83 -2.06 9.54 13.51
C VAL A 83 -1.39 9.36 14.89
N THR A 84 -1.85 8.45 15.74
CA THR A 84 -1.26 8.21 17.08
C THR A 84 -0.24 7.08 17.10
N LYS A 85 -0.28 6.18 16.11
CA LYS A 85 0.62 5.06 15.95
C LYS A 85 1.05 4.96 14.49
N CYS A 86 2.34 4.87 14.23
CA CYS A 86 2.86 4.75 12.87
C CYS A 86 2.35 3.43 12.26
N PRO A 87 1.71 3.46 11.07
CA PRO A 87 1.22 2.25 10.43
C PRO A 87 2.36 1.33 9.98
N GLU A 88 3.52 1.90 9.65
CA GLU A 88 4.68 1.14 9.15
C GLU A 88 5.47 0.47 10.27
N CYS A 89 5.86 1.23 11.31
CA CYS A 89 6.75 0.71 12.35
C CYS A 89 6.07 0.46 13.70
N GLY A 90 4.79 0.80 13.84
CA GLY A 90 4.02 0.61 15.06
C GLY A 90 4.42 1.52 16.23
N LYS A 91 5.42 2.39 16.09
CA LYS A 91 5.80 3.33 17.16
C LYS A 91 4.71 4.37 17.38
N ILE A 92 4.44 4.68 18.64
CA ILE A 92 3.53 5.77 19.03
C ILE A 92 4.12 7.09 18.53
N VAL A 93 3.31 7.88 17.83
CA VAL A 93 3.72 9.16 17.26
C VAL A 93 3.20 10.26 18.18
N CYS A 94 4.12 10.96 18.81
CA CYS A 94 3.79 12.11 19.65
C CYS A 94 3.13 13.22 18.79
N LYS A 95 2.03 13.80 19.29
CA LYS A 95 1.29 14.85 18.57
C LYS A 95 1.91 16.24 18.73
N ASN A 96 2.67 16.48 19.82
CA ASN A 96 3.20 17.79 20.23
C ASN A 96 4.66 17.72 20.74
N CYS A 97 5.42 16.76 20.23
CA CYS A 97 6.87 16.75 20.31
C CYS A 97 7.38 17.32 18.97
#